data_AF-A0A9E1QGH7-F1
#
_entry.id   AF-A0A9E1QGH7-F1
#
_cell.length_a   1.000
_cell.length_b   1.000
_cell.length_c   1.000
_cell.angle_alpha   90.00
_cell.angle_beta   90.00
_cell.angle_gamma   90.00
#
_symmetry.space_group_name_H-M   'P 1'
#
loop_
_entity.id
_entity.type
_entity.pdbx_description
1 polymer ?
#
loop_
_entity_poly.entity_id
_entity_poly.type
_entity_poly.pdbx_seq_one_letter_code
_entity_poly.pdbx_strand_id
1 'polypeptide(L)'
;MPQFEPSSFASQIFWLVVCFAVVFLFAWRIALPRISATIDNRHQRIDGDIARAEELASEAEEVLAAYEAELAKARAGAQEQIHLAAEAATAEADKRNAVLTEKLSADANAAHKRIDDARQAAAANVAELVEDIASQAVERLIGVTPDSGAVRKAIDDAVGGRS
;
A
#
# COMPACT_ATOMS: atom_id res chain seq x y z
N MET A 1 -50.94 51.07 -85.92
CA MET A 1 -50.43 50.86 -84.56
C MET A 1 -48.91 50.99 -84.62
N PRO A 2 -48.36 52.17 -84.32
CA PRO A 2 -46.94 52.51 -84.54
C PRO A 2 -45.94 51.73 -83.67
N GLN A 3 -46.39 50.79 -82.83
CA GLN A 3 -45.52 49.97 -81.96
C GLN A 3 -44.79 48.80 -82.68
N PHE A 4 -44.99 48.61 -83.98
CA PHE A 4 -44.32 47.58 -84.79
C PHE A 4 -43.52 48.20 -85.96
N GLU A 5 -42.84 49.32 -85.72
CA GLU A 5 -41.86 49.84 -86.67
C GLU A 5 -40.48 49.19 -86.44
N PRO A 6 -39.93 48.44 -87.41
CA PRO A 6 -38.67 47.70 -87.23
C PRO A 6 -37.44 48.57 -86.90
N SER A 7 -37.54 49.87 -87.18
CA SER A 7 -36.51 50.87 -86.92
C SER A 7 -36.27 51.14 -85.42
N SER A 8 -37.27 50.98 -84.55
CA SER A 8 -37.13 51.23 -83.10
C SER A 8 -36.54 50.05 -82.33
N PHE A 9 -36.63 48.83 -82.86
CA PHE A 9 -36.13 47.62 -82.19
C PHE A 9 -34.61 47.65 -81.97
N ALA A 10 -33.85 48.18 -82.94
CA ALA A 10 -32.40 48.29 -82.81
C ALA A 10 -31.97 49.17 -81.62
N SER A 11 -32.65 50.31 -81.43
CA SER A 11 -32.40 51.22 -80.30
C SER A 11 -32.80 50.60 -78.96
N GLN A 12 -33.95 49.93 -78.90
CA GLN A 12 -34.41 49.25 -77.68
C GLN A 12 -33.47 48.11 -77.28
N ILE A 13 -32.98 47.32 -78.25
CA ILE A 13 -31.99 46.26 -78.01
C ILE A 13 -30.66 46.87 -77.55
N PHE A 14 -30.19 47.95 -78.18
CA PHE A 14 -28.97 48.64 -77.78
C PHE A 14 -29.04 49.08 -76.31
N TRP A 15 -30.11 49.79 -75.91
CA TRP A 15 -30.27 50.22 -74.52
C TRP A 15 -30.47 49.07 -73.55
N LEU A 16 -31.13 47.99 -73.97
CA LEU A 16 -31.24 46.77 -73.16
C LEU A 16 -29.87 46.17 -72.88
N VAL A 17 -29.00 46.06 -73.90
CA VAL A 17 -27.63 45.55 -73.73
C VAL A 17 -26.80 46.49 -72.84
N VAL A 18 -26.92 47.81 -73.01
CA VAL A 18 -26.21 48.78 -72.17
C VAL A 18 -26.63 48.66 -70.70
N CYS A 19 -27.94 48.67 -70.42
CA CYS A 19 -28.46 48.53 -69.05
C CYS A 19 -28.08 47.17 -68.45
N PHE A 20 -28.21 46.09 -69.22
CA PHE A 20 -27.81 44.75 -68.79
C PHE A 20 -26.31 44.69 -68.47
N ALA A 21 -25.45 45.25 -69.32
CA ALA A 21 -24.02 45.29 -69.10
C ALA A 21 -23.66 46.06 -67.83
N VAL A 22 -24.30 47.20 -67.57
CA VAL A 22 -24.08 47.99 -66.34
C VAL A 22 -24.46 47.17 -65.10
N VAL A 23 -25.64 46.55 -65.08
CA VAL A 23 -26.08 45.71 -63.94
C VAL A 23 -25.18 44.48 -63.79
N PHE A 24 -24.78 43.85 -64.89
CA PHE A 24 -23.86 42.71 -64.89
C PHE A 24 -22.50 43.06 -64.29
N LEU A 25 -21.91 44.20 -64.69
CA LEU A 25 -20.65 44.68 -64.12
C LEU A 25 -20.78 44.96 -62.62
N PHE A 26 -21.89 45.56 -62.18
CA PHE A 26 -22.19 45.75 -60.76
C PHE A 26 -22.28 44.41 -59.99
N ALA A 27 -23.03 43.45 -60.53
CA ALA A 27 -23.16 42.13 -59.93
C ALA A 27 -21.82 41.39 -59.87
N TRP A 28 -21.04 41.43 -60.95
CA TRP A 28 -19.72 40.81 -61.02
C TRP A 28 -18.74 41.44 -60.03
N ARG A 29 -18.72 42.77 -59.93
CA ARG A 29 -17.75 43.50 -59.10
C ARG A 29 -18.13 43.56 -57.62
N ILE A 30 -19.41 43.39 -57.28
CA ILE A 30 -19.91 43.61 -55.91
C ILE A 30 -20.66 42.40 -55.35
N ALA A 31 -21.64 41.84 -56.07
CA ALA A 31 -22.48 40.77 -55.54
C ALA A 31 -21.70 39.46 -55.40
N LEU A 32 -21.00 39.04 -56.45
CA LEU A 32 -20.18 37.82 -56.44
C LEU A 32 -19.08 37.84 -55.36
N PRO A 33 -18.24 38.88 -55.24
CA PRO A 33 -17.19 38.89 -54.21
C PRO A 33 -17.76 38.91 -52.78
N ARG A 34 -18.92 39.53 -52.54
CA ARG A 34 -19.55 39.50 -51.21
C ARG A 34 -20.07 38.12 -50.82
N ILE A 35 -20.63 37.38 -51.79
CA ILE A 35 -21.09 36.00 -51.55
C ILE A 35 -19.88 35.10 -51.30
N SER A 36 -18.83 35.19 -52.13
CA SER A 36 -17.58 34.42 -51.93
C SER A 36 -16.99 34.69 -50.55
N ALA A 37 -16.81 35.96 -50.18
CA ALA A 37 -16.24 36.33 -48.89
C ALA A 37 -17.03 35.77 -47.69
N THR A 38 -18.36 35.66 -47.81
CA THR A 38 -19.20 35.07 -46.75
C THR A 38 -18.99 33.56 -46.65
N ILE A 39 -18.89 32.87 -47.79
CA ILE A 39 -18.61 31.43 -47.83
C ILE A 39 -17.22 31.15 -47.28
N ASP A 40 -16.22 31.89 -47.73
CA ASP A 40 -14.82 31.75 -47.29
C ASP A 40 -14.69 32.01 -45.79
N ASN A 41 -15.36 33.05 -45.26
CA ASN A 41 -15.37 33.32 -43.82
C ASN A 41 -15.99 32.16 -43.02
N ARG A 42 -17.07 31.56 -43.51
CA ARG A 42 -17.70 30.41 -42.84
C ARG A 42 -16.78 29.19 -42.89
N HIS A 43 -16.17 28.90 -44.03
CA HIS A 43 -15.22 27.80 -44.16
C HIS A 43 -14.04 27.99 -43.21
N GLN A 44 -13.41 29.17 -43.21
CA GLN A 44 -12.31 29.47 -42.29
C GLN A 44 -12.69 29.33 -40.81
N ARG A 45 -13.92 29.71 -40.44
CA ARG A 45 -14.41 29.52 -39.07
C ARG A 45 -14.60 28.04 -38.74
N ILE A 46 -15.21 27.28 -39.64
CA ILE A 46 -15.43 25.84 -39.44
C ILE A 46 -14.09 25.11 -39.35
N ASP A 47 -13.16 25.37 -40.26
CA ASP A 47 -11.83 24.76 -40.25
C ASP A 47 -11.06 25.14 -38.98
N GLY A 48 -11.16 26.40 -38.53
CA GLY A 48 -10.59 26.84 -37.28
C GLY A 48 -11.25 26.23 -36.03
N ASP A 49 -12.56 25.98 -36.06
CA ASP A 49 -13.28 25.29 -35.00
C ASP A 49 -12.89 23.81 -34.93
N ILE A 50 -12.73 23.14 -36.09
CA ILE A 50 -12.27 21.75 -36.19
C ILE A 50 -10.84 21.63 -35.69
N ALA A 51 -9.92 22.47 -36.16
CA ALA A 51 -8.52 22.44 -35.73
C ALA A 51 -8.39 22.63 -34.21
N ARG A 52 -9.15 23.55 -33.63
CA ARG A 52 -9.19 23.74 -32.16
C ARG A 52 -9.79 22.56 -31.43
N ALA A 53 -10.83 21.93 -31.99
CA ALA A 53 -11.41 20.73 -31.38
C ALA A 53 -10.42 19.56 -31.39
N GLU A 54 -9.67 19.38 -32.48
CA GLU A 54 -8.62 18.35 -32.58
C GLU A 54 -7.47 18.63 -31.62
N GLU A 55 -7.01 19.88 -31.50
CA GLU A 55 -5.98 20.29 -30.54
C GLU A 55 -6.43 19.99 -29.10
N LEU A 56 -7.64 20.42 -28.72
CA LEU A 56 -8.19 20.15 -27.39
C LEU A 56 -8.40 18.66 -27.12
N ALA A 57 -8.78 17.88 -28.14
CA ALA A 57 -8.91 16.43 -28.01
C ALA A 57 -7.54 15.78 -27.76
N SER A 58 -6.52 16.18 -28.53
CA SER A 58 -5.15 15.70 -28.34
C SER A 58 -4.60 16.05 -26.95
N GLU A 59 -4.79 17.30 -26.51
CA GLU A 59 -4.38 17.72 -25.16
C GLU A 59 -5.09 16.92 -24.07
N ALA A 60 -6.39 16.66 -24.24
CA ALA A 60 -7.17 15.86 -23.30
C ALA A 60 -6.68 14.41 -23.24
N GLU A 61 -6.35 13.81 -24.38
CA GLU A 61 -5.77 12.47 -24.46
C GLU A 61 -4.39 12.40 -23.79
N GLU A 62 -3.52 13.39 -24.01
CA GLU A 62 -2.22 13.47 -23.34
C GLU A 62 -2.35 13.60 -21.82
N VAL A 63 -3.24 14.48 -21.36
CA VAL A 63 -3.52 14.66 -19.93
C VAL A 63 -4.09 13.39 -19.32
N LEU A 64 -5.00 12.70 -20.02
CA LEU A 64 -5.57 11.44 -19.56
C LEU A 64 -4.49 10.35 -19.46
N ALA A 65 -3.63 10.22 -20.47
CA ALA A 65 -2.53 9.25 -20.46
C ALA A 65 -1.54 9.52 -19.31
N ALA A 66 -1.18 10.79 -19.08
CA ALA A 66 -0.33 11.19 -17.96
C ALA A 66 -0.98 10.89 -16.60
N TYR A 67 -2.28 11.18 -16.47
CA TYR A 67 -3.05 10.88 -15.26
C TYR A 67 -3.12 9.38 -14.98
N GLU A 68 -3.41 8.56 -15.99
CA GLU A 68 -3.45 7.10 -15.86
C GLU A 68 -2.09 6.53 -15.49
N ALA A 69 -1.00 7.04 -16.08
CA ALA A 69 0.37 6.64 -15.75
C ALA A 69 0.72 6.97 -14.29
N GLU A 70 0.42 8.18 -13.82
CA GLU A 70 0.66 8.55 -12.42
C GLU A 70 -0.22 7.75 -11.46
N LEU A 71 -1.47 7.44 -11.81
CA LEU A 71 -2.34 6.58 -11.01
C LEU A 71 -1.79 5.16 -10.92
N ALA A 72 -1.30 4.60 -12.03
CA ALA A 72 -0.68 3.28 -12.06
C ALA A 72 0.59 3.25 -11.19
N LYS A 73 1.44 4.27 -11.30
CA LYS A 73 2.65 4.42 -10.50
C LYS A 73 2.34 4.57 -9.00
N ALA A 74 1.33 5.36 -8.64
CA ALA A 74 0.89 5.52 -7.26
C ALA A 74 0.37 4.20 -6.67
N ARG A 75 -0.41 3.44 -7.44
CA ARG A 75 -0.90 2.11 -7.03
C ARG A 75 0.24 1.10 -6.85
N ALA A 76 1.18 1.06 -7.78
CA ALA A 76 2.36 0.20 -7.67
C ALA A 76 3.22 0.57 -6.46
N GLY A 77 3.47 1.87 -6.25
CA GLY A 77 4.19 2.36 -5.08
C GLY A 77 3.48 2.03 -3.76
N ALA A 78 2.16 2.15 -3.69
CA ALA A 78 1.39 1.77 -2.51
C ALA A 78 1.48 0.27 -2.21
N GLN A 79 1.37 -0.58 -3.24
CA GLN A 79 1.52 -2.03 -3.10
C GLN A 79 2.91 -2.42 -2.60
N GLU A 80 3.95 -1.81 -3.17
CA GLU A 80 5.34 -2.03 -2.73
C GLU A 80 5.54 -1.63 -1.28
N GLN A 81 5.02 -0.48 -0.85
CA GLN A 81 5.14 -0.04 0.54
C GLN A 81 4.38 -0.95 1.51
N ILE A 82 3.21 -1.48 1.11
CA ILE A 82 2.49 -2.48 1.90
C ILE A 82 3.32 -3.76 2.02
N HIS A 83 3.95 -4.20 0.94
CA HIS A 83 4.78 -5.40 0.95
C HIS A 83 6.00 -5.23 1.86
N LEU A 84 6.75 -4.13 1.71
CA LEU A 84 7.90 -3.80 2.58
C LEU A 84 7.50 -3.69 4.05
N ALA A 85 6.34 -3.07 4.34
CA ALA A 85 5.84 -2.97 5.71
C ALA A 85 5.48 -4.35 6.30
N ALA A 86 4.88 -5.23 5.50
CA ALA A 86 4.56 -6.59 5.92
C ALA A 86 5.82 -7.42 6.18
N GLU A 87 6.81 -7.36 5.28
CA GLU A 87 8.10 -8.03 5.45
C GLU A 87 8.83 -7.53 6.71
N ALA A 88 8.88 -6.21 6.93
CA ALA A 88 9.49 -5.62 8.11
C ALA A 88 8.76 -6.04 9.41
N ALA A 89 7.43 -6.08 9.39
CA ALA A 89 6.63 -6.52 10.53
C ALA A 89 6.89 -8.00 10.88
N THR A 90 6.95 -8.88 9.87
CA THR A 90 7.28 -10.29 10.08
C THR A 90 8.70 -10.45 10.63
N ALA A 91 9.69 -9.76 10.04
CA ALA A 91 11.07 -9.83 10.51
C ALA A 91 11.23 -9.34 11.97
N GLU A 92 10.50 -8.29 12.36
CA GLU A 92 10.48 -7.80 13.74
C GLU A 92 9.77 -8.79 14.68
N ALA A 93 8.67 -9.39 14.24
CA ALA A 93 7.98 -10.42 15.01
C ALA A 93 8.87 -11.64 15.26
N ASP A 94 9.59 -12.11 14.24
CA ASP A 94 10.52 -13.24 14.35
C ASP A 94 11.66 -12.95 15.33
N LYS A 95 12.24 -11.74 15.27
CA LYS A 95 13.26 -11.31 16.25
C LYS A 95 12.71 -11.30 17.68
N ARG A 96 11.52 -10.75 17.88
CA ARG A 96 10.88 -10.73 19.21
C ARG A 96 10.59 -12.12 19.72
N ASN A 97 10.10 -13.01 18.86
CA ASN A 97 9.82 -14.40 19.20
C ASN A 97 11.11 -15.17 19.55
N ALA A 98 12.21 -14.94 18.83
CA ALA A 98 13.51 -15.52 19.16
C ALA A 98 14.00 -15.06 20.54
N VAL A 99 13.99 -13.75 20.79
CA VAL A 99 14.39 -13.18 22.10
C VAL A 99 13.48 -13.68 23.23
N LEU A 100 12.18 -13.76 22.99
CA LEU A 100 11.23 -14.26 24.00
C LEU A 100 11.47 -15.75 24.29
N THR A 101 11.68 -16.56 23.26
CA THR A 101 11.99 -17.99 23.41
C THR A 101 13.27 -18.19 24.22
N GLU A 102 14.32 -17.41 23.94
CA GLU A 102 15.57 -17.48 24.70
C GLU A 102 15.38 -17.12 26.18
N LYS A 103 14.65 -16.03 26.47
CA LYS A 103 14.31 -15.62 27.83
C LYS A 103 13.51 -16.68 28.57
N LEU A 104 12.47 -17.22 27.94
CA LEU A 104 11.62 -18.26 28.53
C LEU A 104 12.43 -19.53 28.83
N SER A 105 13.35 -19.91 27.94
CA SER A 105 14.25 -21.04 28.18
C SER A 105 15.19 -20.79 29.36
N ALA A 106 15.79 -19.60 29.45
CA ALA A 106 16.65 -19.22 30.57
C ALA A 106 15.87 -19.22 31.90
N ASP A 107 14.68 -18.64 31.93
CA ASP A 107 13.82 -18.58 33.12
C ASP A 107 13.36 -19.98 33.55
N ALA A 108 13.02 -20.86 32.60
CA ALA A 108 12.68 -22.25 32.88
C ALA A 108 13.86 -23.01 33.51
N ASN A 109 15.07 -22.86 32.94
CA ASN A 109 16.28 -23.48 33.48
C ASN A 109 16.61 -22.95 34.89
N ALA A 110 16.47 -21.65 35.12
CA ALA A 110 16.67 -21.05 36.44
C ALA A 110 15.64 -21.54 37.46
N ALA A 111 14.37 -21.69 37.04
CA ALA A 111 13.33 -22.25 37.88
C ALA A 111 13.60 -23.72 38.24
N HIS A 112 14.01 -24.54 37.27
CA HIS A 112 14.41 -25.93 37.51
C HIS A 112 15.55 -26.02 38.52
N LYS A 113 16.60 -25.21 38.36
CA LYS A 113 17.71 -25.18 39.31
C LYS A 113 17.25 -24.81 40.72
N ARG A 114 16.40 -23.79 40.89
CA ARG A 114 15.84 -23.42 42.20
C ARG A 114 15.02 -24.55 42.83
N ILE A 115 14.27 -25.30 42.04
CA ILE A 115 13.51 -26.45 42.52
C ILE A 115 14.46 -27.56 43.01
N ASP A 116 15.53 -27.84 42.27
CA ASP A 116 16.51 -28.86 42.65
C ASP A 116 17.29 -28.45 43.90
N ASP A 117 17.72 -27.20 43.99
CA ASP A 117 18.39 -26.65 45.19
C ASP A 117 17.46 -26.74 46.41
N ALA A 118 16.17 -26.36 46.26
CA ALA A 118 15.19 -26.46 47.32
C ALA A 118 14.92 -27.92 47.75
N ARG A 119 14.90 -28.86 46.80
CA ARG A 119 14.78 -30.31 47.10
C ARG A 119 15.98 -30.82 47.87
N GLN A 120 17.20 -30.46 47.47
CA GLN A 120 18.42 -30.86 48.18
C GLN A 120 18.46 -30.28 49.60
N ALA A 121 18.12 -28.99 49.76
CA ALA A 121 18.04 -28.35 51.07
C ALA A 121 16.98 -29.01 51.96
N ALA A 122 15.80 -29.32 51.43
CA ALA A 122 14.76 -30.02 52.17
C ALA A 122 15.21 -31.44 52.59
N ALA A 123 15.87 -32.19 51.70
CA ALA A 123 16.41 -33.50 52.03
C ALA A 123 17.48 -33.44 53.13
N ALA A 124 18.39 -32.46 53.07
CA ALA A 124 19.40 -32.24 54.10
C ALA A 124 18.78 -31.89 55.46
N ASN A 125 17.79 -30.98 55.49
CA ASN A 125 17.08 -30.62 56.71
C ASN A 125 16.34 -31.81 57.33
N VAL A 126 15.75 -32.69 56.51
CA VAL A 126 15.11 -33.92 57.00
C VAL A 126 16.14 -34.88 57.58
N ALA A 127 17.30 -35.04 56.93
CA ALA A 127 18.37 -35.91 57.45
C ALA A 127 18.88 -35.41 58.81
N GLU A 128 19.11 -34.10 58.96
CA GLU A 128 19.53 -33.48 60.22
C GLU A 128 18.46 -33.67 61.32
N LEU A 129 17.18 -33.44 61.01
CA LEU A 129 16.09 -33.63 61.97
C LEU A 129 15.95 -35.10 62.40
N VAL A 130 16.15 -36.05 61.49
CA VAL A 130 16.14 -37.49 61.81
C VAL A 130 17.33 -37.86 62.69
N GLU A 131 18.52 -37.31 62.43
CA GLU A 131 19.72 -37.51 63.27
C GLU A 131 19.50 -36.98 64.70
N ASP A 132 18.92 -35.79 64.84
CA ASP A 132 18.60 -35.18 66.13
C ASP A 132 17.54 -35.99 66.90
N ILE A 133 16.43 -36.35 66.24
CA ILE A 133 15.37 -37.16 66.87
C ILE A 133 15.89 -38.54 67.29
N ALA A 134 16.69 -39.21 66.45
CA ALA A 134 17.26 -40.51 66.76
C ALA A 134 18.24 -40.44 67.94
N SER A 135 19.09 -39.40 67.97
CA SER A 135 20.03 -39.16 69.07
C SER A 135 19.30 -38.93 70.40
N GLN A 136 18.27 -38.08 70.39
CA GLN A 136 17.44 -37.80 71.57
C GLN A 136 16.66 -39.05 72.03
N ALA A 137 16.16 -39.87 71.10
CA ALA A 137 15.45 -41.10 71.42
C ALA A 137 16.39 -42.13 72.09
N VAL A 138 17.61 -42.27 71.58
CA VAL A 138 18.65 -43.14 72.14
C VAL A 138 19.10 -42.65 73.51
N GLU A 139 19.38 -41.35 73.66
CA GLU A 139 19.78 -40.76 74.95
C GLU A 139 18.71 -40.99 76.04
N ARG A 140 17.43 -40.84 75.70
CA ARG A 140 16.32 -41.15 76.62
C ARG A 140 16.18 -42.63 76.97
N LEU A 141 16.59 -43.54 76.08
CA LEU A 141 16.42 -44.98 76.26
C LEU A 141 17.57 -45.62 77.06
N ILE A 142 18.81 -45.23 76.78
CA ILE A 142 20.02 -45.86 77.34
C ILE A 142 20.76 -44.95 78.35
N GLY A 143 20.35 -43.68 78.46
CA GLY A 143 20.89 -42.71 79.43
C GLY A 143 22.31 -42.21 79.14
N VAL A 144 22.85 -42.49 77.94
CA VAL A 144 24.19 -42.08 77.49
C VAL A 144 24.04 -41.36 76.16
N THR A 145 24.71 -40.21 76.02
CA THR A 145 24.74 -39.44 74.77
C THR A 145 25.50 -40.25 73.69
N PRO A 146 24.84 -40.66 72.60
CA PRO A 146 25.47 -41.49 71.58
C PRO A 146 26.46 -40.68 70.72
N ASP A 147 27.49 -41.37 70.20
CA ASP A 147 28.45 -40.76 69.27
C ASP A 147 27.76 -40.38 67.94
N SER A 148 27.90 -39.11 67.54
CA SER A 148 27.22 -38.57 66.34
C SER A 148 27.67 -39.25 65.05
N GLY A 149 28.94 -39.67 64.97
CA GLY A 149 29.46 -40.43 63.83
C GLY A 149 28.81 -41.82 63.71
N ALA A 150 28.61 -42.51 64.84
CA ALA A 150 27.94 -43.81 64.86
C ALA A 150 26.44 -43.73 64.55
N VAL A 151 25.74 -42.71 65.05
CA VAL A 151 24.31 -42.48 64.78
C VAL A 151 24.08 -42.18 63.30
N ARG A 152 24.86 -41.26 62.72
CA ARG A 152 24.76 -40.92 61.30
C ARG A 152 25.00 -42.13 60.39
N LYS A 153 26.00 -42.97 60.72
CA LYS A 153 26.29 -44.19 59.97
C LYS A 153 25.15 -45.23 60.04
N ALA A 154 24.52 -45.40 61.21
CA ALA A 154 23.38 -46.29 61.37
C ALA A 154 22.12 -45.79 60.65
N ILE A 155 21.91 -44.47 60.59
CA ILE A 155 20.82 -43.85 59.82
C ILE A 155 21.05 -44.05 58.31
N ASP A 156 22.27 -43.79 57.83
CA ASP A 156 22.63 -43.98 56.42
C ASP A 156 22.46 -45.46 55.99
N ASP A 157 22.86 -46.42 56.82
CA ASP A 157 22.64 -47.85 56.57
C ASP A 157 21.13 -48.20 56.55
N ALA A 158 20.31 -47.58 57.42
CA ALA A 158 18.87 -47.83 57.51
C ALA A 158 18.04 -47.12 56.40
N VAL A 159 18.57 -46.05 55.82
CA VAL A 159 17.98 -45.32 54.69
C VAL A 159 18.45 -45.92 53.36
N GLY A 160 19.73 -46.26 53.24
CA GLY A 160 20.32 -46.91 52.07
C GLY A 160 19.92 -48.38 51.89
N GLY A 161 19.57 -49.10 52.96
CA GLY A 161 19.04 -50.47 52.88
C GLY A 161 17.60 -50.60 52.37
N ARG A 162 16.92 -49.49 52.04
CA ARG A 162 15.51 -49.45 51.57
C ARG A 162 15.33 -49.10 50.10
N SER A 163 16.41 -48.85 49.34
CA SER A 163 16.41 -48.77 47.87
C SER A 163 16.89 -50.07 47.25
#